data_AF-A0A060CIU5-F1
#
_entry.id   AF-A0A060CIU5-F1
#
_cell.length_a   1.000
_cell.length_b   1.000
_cell.length_c   1.000
_cell.angle_alpha   90.00
_cell.angle_beta   90.00
_cell.angle_gamma   90.00
#
_symmetry.space_group_name_H-M   'P 1'
#
loop_
_entity.id
_entity.type
_entity.pdbx_description
1 polymer ?
#
loop_
_entity_poly.entity_id
_entity_poly.type
_entity_poly.pdbx_seq_one_letter_code
_entity_poly.pdbx_strand_id
1 'polypeptide(L)'
;MKSIDWAAAKGARVINMSFAGPRESGHRAATGGRLQENVTLVAAAGNAGPKSPPLYPAADRHVIAVAATDARDEVFGLSNRGDYIAVAAPGVDIIAPAPRGAYQITSGTSVAAAYVSGLADAFDRALAQA
;
A
#
# COMPACT_ATOMS: atom_id res chain seq x y z
N MET A 1 -13.23 -6.66 1.93
CA MET A 1 -13.30 -5.81 0.72
C MET A 1 -14.42 -4.76 0.70
N LYS A 2 -15.56 -4.93 1.42
CA LYS A 2 -16.67 -3.95 1.44
C LYS A 2 -16.26 -2.48 1.73
N SER A 3 -15.27 -2.27 2.58
CA SER A 3 -14.74 -0.93 2.88
C SER A 3 -14.11 -0.23 1.68
N ILE A 4 -13.48 -1.00 0.78
CA ILE A 4 -12.86 -0.47 -0.43
C ILE A 4 -13.96 -0.10 -1.45
N ASP A 5 -15.06 -0.88 -1.55
CA ASP A 5 -16.21 -0.52 -2.40
C ASP A 5 -16.86 0.77 -1.89
N TRP A 6 -17.04 0.88 -0.57
CA TRP A 6 -17.58 2.07 0.05
C TRP A 6 -16.71 3.31 -0.22
N ALA A 7 -15.39 3.19 -0.10
CA ALA A 7 -14.47 4.29 -0.37
C ALA A 7 -14.53 4.76 -1.84
N ALA A 8 -14.53 3.81 -2.78
CA ALA A 8 -14.68 4.11 -4.21
C ALA A 8 -16.02 4.82 -4.50
N ALA A 9 -17.12 4.32 -3.94
CA ALA A 9 -18.44 4.94 -4.06
C ALA A 9 -18.53 6.34 -3.39
N LYS A 10 -17.60 6.67 -2.50
CA LYS A 10 -17.44 8.01 -1.90
C LYS A 10 -16.49 8.91 -2.69
N GLY A 11 -16.02 8.48 -3.86
CA GLY A 11 -15.17 9.26 -4.74
C GLY A 11 -13.68 9.20 -4.39
N ALA A 12 -13.25 8.20 -3.61
CA ALA A 12 -11.82 7.99 -3.38
C ALA A 12 -11.13 7.58 -4.69
N ARG A 13 -10.13 8.36 -5.11
CA ARG A 13 -9.30 8.09 -6.30
C ARG A 13 -8.08 7.25 -5.98
N VAL A 14 -7.61 7.31 -4.73
CA VAL A 14 -6.51 6.48 -4.20
C VAL A 14 -6.99 5.80 -2.92
N ILE A 15 -6.77 4.49 -2.81
CA ILE A 15 -7.07 3.73 -1.60
C ILE A 15 -5.78 3.07 -1.08
N ASN A 16 -5.37 3.52 0.10
CA ASN A 16 -4.27 2.93 0.85
C ASN A 16 -4.74 1.72 1.66
N MET A 17 -4.06 0.59 1.48
CA MET A 17 -4.31 -0.68 2.15
C MET A 17 -3.07 -1.10 2.94
N SER A 18 -2.83 -0.45 4.08
CA SER A 18 -1.73 -0.73 5.00
C SER A 18 -1.90 -2.04 5.80
N PHE A 19 -2.38 -3.10 5.15
CA PHE A 19 -2.55 -4.44 5.71
C PHE A 19 -2.11 -5.50 4.71
N ALA A 20 -1.74 -6.67 5.21
CA ALA A 20 -1.34 -7.81 4.41
C ALA A 20 -1.81 -9.10 5.11
N GLY A 21 -2.31 -10.05 4.33
CA GLY A 21 -2.82 -11.32 4.85
C GLY A 21 -2.83 -12.43 3.80
N PRO A 22 -3.28 -13.64 4.17
CA PRO A 22 -3.43 -14.72 3.21
C PRO A 22 -4.45 -14.35 2.11
N ARG A 23 -4.44 -15.12 1.02
CA ARG A 23 -5.43 -14.97 -0.05
C ARG A 23 -6.82 -15.35 0.47
N GLU A 24 -7.76 -14.42 0.45
CA GLU A 24 -9.18 -14.69 0.68
C GLU A 24 -9.93 -14.81 -0.66
N SER A 25 -11.07 -15.51 -0.64
CA SER A 25 -11.99 -15.55 -1.78
C SER A 25 -12.55 -14.14 -2.04
N GLY A 26 -12.53 -13.71 -3.30
CA GLY A 26 -13.09 -12.42 -3.73
C GLY A 26 -12.10 -11.24 -3.81
N HIS A 27 -10.85 -11.36 -3.34
CA HIS A 27 -9.85 -10.29 -3.48
C HIS A 27 -9.67 -9.84 -4.94
N ARG A 28 -9.52 -10.80 -5.87
CA ARG A 28 -9.24 -10.51 -7.29
C ARG A 28 -10.41 -9.88 -8.04
N ALA A 29 -11.64 -10.25 -7.67
CA ALA A 29 -12.83 -9.67 -8.25
C ALA A 29 -13.03 -8.23 -7.75
N ALA A 30 -12.76 -8.00 -6.46
CA ALA A 30 -12.83 -6.69 -5.85
C ALA A 30 -11.80 -5.72 -6.46
N THR A 31 -10.51 -6.10 -6.50
CA THR A 31 -9.43 -5.27 -7.07
C THR A 31 -9.66 -4.99 -8.55
N GLY A 32 -9.99 -6.03 -9.34
CA GLY A 32 -10.21 -5.89 -10.78
C GLY A 32 -11.41 -5.00 -11.15
N GLY A 33 -12.50 -5.05 -10.38
CA GLY A 33 -13.66 -4.17 -10.60
C GLY A 33 -13.35 -2.69 -10.36
N ARG A 34 -12.51 -2.37 -9.38
CA ARG A 34 -12.17 -0.98 -9.01
C ARG A 34 -11.22 -0.31 -10.00
N LEU A 35 -10.41 -1.09 -10.71
CA LEU A 35 -9.65 -0.56 -11.85
C LEU A 35 -10.57 -0.07 -12.97
N GLN A 36 -11.74 -0.69 -13.16
CA GLN A 36 -12.75 -0.18 -14.11
C GLN A 36 -13.36 1.15 -13.64
N GLU A 37 -13.31 1.43 -12.33
CA GLU A 37 -13.80 2.67 -11.71
C GLU A 37 -12.72 3.75 -11.57
N ASN A 38 -11.55 3.58 -12.21
CA ASN A 38 -10.41 4.53 -12.14
C ASN A 38 -9.87 4.79 -10.72
N VAL A 39 -9.91 3.78 -9.84
CA VAL A 39 -9.35 3.88 -8.48
C VAL A 39 -7.96 3.25 -8.41
N THR A 40 -6.97 4.01 -7.95
CA THR A 40 -5.61 3.52 -7.68
C THR A 40 -5.56 2.80 -6.34
N LEU A 41 -5.08 1.56 -6.36
CA LEU A 41 -4.96 0.70 -5.18
C LEU A 41 -3.49 0.56 -4.78
N VAL A 42 -3.15 0.91 -3.54
CA VAL A 42 -1.79 0.83 -3.00
C VAL A 42 -1.81 -0.04 -1.75
N ALA A 43 -0.91 -1.01 -1.63
CA ALA A 43 -0.90 -1.93 -0.50
C ALA A 43 0.50 -2.20 0.07
N ALA A 44 0.53 -2.45 1.37
CA ALA A 44 1.71 -2.93 2.06
C ALA A 44 2.09 -4.34 1.62
N ALA A 45 3.35 -4.56 1.25
CA ALA A 45 3.83 -5.90 0.86
C ALA A 45 3.76 -6.93 2.01
N GLY A 46 3.83 -6.46 3.27
CA GLY A 46 3.86 -7.30 4.46
C GLY A 46 5.22 -7.28 5.17
N ASN A 47 5.21 -7.64 6.45
CA ASN A 47 6.36 -7.58 7.35
C ASN A 47 6.75 -8.98 7.88
N ALA A 48 6.58 -10.03 7.08
CA ALA A 48 6.85 -11.43 7.45
C ALA A 48 8.19 -11.96 6.89
N GLY A 49 9.00 -11.07 6.32
CA GLY A 49 10.35 -11.34 5.85
C GLY A 49 10.45 -11.90 4.43
N PRO A 50 11.67 -12.06 3.92
CA PRO A 50 11.93 -12.39 2.52
C PRO A 50 11.47 -13.80 2.10
N LYS A 51 11.25 -14.70 3.06
CA LYS A 51 10.76 -16.07 2.83
C LYS A 51 9.23 -16.19 2.93
N SER A 52 8.54 -15.09 3.23
CA SER A 52 7.09 -15.08 3.33
C SER A 52 6.46 -15.41 1.96
N PRO A 53 5.39 -16.23 1.91
CA PRO A 53 4.60 -16.34 0.69
C PRO A 53 3.98 -14.99 0.32
N PRO A 54 3.58 -14.77 -0.94
CA PRO A 54 2.90 -13.55 -1.35
C PRO A 54 1.64 -13.29 -0.49
N LEU A 55 1.53 -12.07 0.03
CA LEU A 55 0.40 -11.65 0.85
C LEU A 55 -0.51 -10.70 0.07
N TYR A 56 -1.80 -10.76 0.37
CA TYR A 56 -2.86 -9.98 -0.29
C TYR A 56 -3.32 -8.83 0.61
N PRO A 57 -3.72 -7.69 0.01
CA PRO A 57 -3.98 -7.48 -1.41
C PRO A 57 -2.75 -7.13 -2.27
N ALA A 58 -1.57 -6.90 -1.70
CA ALA A 58 -0.37 -6.50 -2.44
C ALA A 58 0.01 -7.45 -3.58
N ALA A 59 -0.08 -8.77 -3.38
CA ALA A 59 0.21 -9.76 -4.42
C ALA A 59 -0.82 -9.86 -5.56
N ASP A 60 -1.80 -8.95 -5.60
CA ASP A 60 -2.69 -8.82 -6.76
C ASP A 60 -2.02 -7.93 -7.82
N ARG A 61 -1.97 -8.40 -9.08
CA ARG A 61 -1.38 -7.67 -10.22
C ARG A 61 -1.98 -6.30 -10.49
N HIS A 62 -3.15 -6.02 -9.91
CA HIS A 62 -3.91 -4.78 -10.06
C HIS A 62 -3.66 -3.79 -8.91
N VAL A 63 -2.76 -4.13 -7.99
CA VAL A 63 -2.44 -3.34 -6.80
C VAL A 63 -0.97 -2.94 -6.84
N ILE A 64 -0.67 -1.70 -6.51
CA ILE A 64 0.69 -1.22 -6.33
C ILE A 64 1.20 -1.78 -4.99
N ALA A 65 1.98 -2.86 -5.06
CA ALA A 65 2.62 -3.47 -3.90
C ALA A 65 3.87 -2.70 -3.49
N VAL A 66 3.94 -2.31 -2.22
CA VAL A 66 5.01 -1.44 -1.71
C VAL A 66 5.85 -2.15 -0.66
N ALA A 67 7.13 -2.32 -0.95
CA ALA A 67 8.16 -2.74 0.00
C ALA A 67 8.71 -1.53 0.78
N ALA A 68 9.37 -1.78 1.92
CA ALA A 68 9.95 -0.73 2.76
C ALA A 68 11.47 -0.67 2.63
N THR A 69 12.02 0.55 2.61
CA THR A 69 13.47 0.84 2.74
C THR A 69 13.75 1.70 3.97
N ASP A 70 15.00 1.64 4.43
CA ASP A 70 15.54 2.56 5.43
C ASP A 70 16.18 3.81 4.80
N ALA A 71 16.70 4.71 5.62
CA ALA A 71 17.33 5.96 5.18
C ALA A 71 18.65 5.77 4.40
N ARG A 72 19.17 4.54 4.31
CA ARG A 72 20.35 4.17 3.52
C ARG A 72 19.96 3.43 2.24
N ASP A 73 18.69 3.47 1.88
CA ASP A 73 18.08 2.71 0.78
C ASP A 73 18.22 1.18 0.93
N GLU A 74 18.48 0.68 2.14
CA GLU A 74 18.50 -0.75 2.41
C GLU A 74 17.08 -1.27 2.60
N VAL A 75 16.76 -2.41 1.97
CA VAL A 75 15.45 -3.04 2.14
C VAL A 75 15.25 -3.44 3.59
N PHE A 76 14.14 -3.02 4.18
CA PHE A 76 13.75 -3.38 5.55
C PHE A 76 13.78 -4.90 5.72
N GLY A 77 14.51 -5.39 6.73
CA GLY A 77 14.78 -6.83 6.90
C GLY A 77 13.53 -7.70 7.01
N LEU A 78 12.42 -7.14 7.51
CA LEU A 78 11.14 -7.83 7.61
C LEU A 78 10.23 -7.61 6.38
N SER A 79 10.60 -6.75 5.43
CA SER A 79 9.79 -6.55 4.22
C SER A 79 9.66 -7.85 3.44
N ASN A 80 8.42 -8.19 3.09
CA ASN A 80 8.14 -9.25 2.13
C ASN A 80 8.78 -8.91 0.77
N ARG A 81 9.12 -9.96 0.00
CA ARG A 81 9.77 -9.86 -1.30
C ARG A 81 9.06 -10.77 -2.32
N GLY A 82 9.25 -10.47 -3.61
CA GLY A 82 8.76 -11.27 -4.72
C GLY A 82 8.50 -10.43 -5.97
N ASP A 83 8.24 -11.09 -7.09
CA ASP A 83 8.06 -10.42 -8.40
C ASP A 83 6.78 -9.56 -8.49
N TYR A 84 5.91 -9.65 -7.48
CA TYR A 84 4.71 -8.82 -7.36
C TYR A 84 4.98 -7.44 -6.74
N ILE A 85 6.18 -7.21 -6.18
CA ILE A 85 6.55 -5.90 -5.63
C ILE A 85 6.71 -4.90 -6.77
N ALA A 86 5.94 -3.82 -6.75
CA ALA A 86 5.97 -2.80 -7.79
C ALA A 86 7.03 -1.73 -7.51
N VAL A 87 7.18 -1.34 -6.24
CA VAL A 87 8.08 -0.26 -5.81
C VAL A 87 8.49 -0.45 -4.35
N ALA A 88 9.60 0.18 -3.95
CA ALA A 88 9.99 0.32 -2.55
C ALA A 88 9.99 1.80 -2.16
N ALA A 89 9.64 2.09 -0.91
CA ALA A 89 9.58 3.46 -0.38
C ALA A 89 10.03 3.52 1.09
N PRO A 90 10.36 4.72 1.61
CA PRO A 90 10.75 4.89 3.00
C PRO A 90 9.71 4.31 3.96
N GLY A 91 10.16 3.41 4.83
CA GLY A 91 9.27 2.72 5.77
C GLY A 91 9.96 2.28 7.05
N VAL A 92 11.19 2.70 7.33
CA VAL A 92 11.90 2.41 8.57
C VAL A 92 12.17 3.70 9.32
N ASP A 93 11.92 3.68 10.63
CA ASP A 93 12.13 4.77 11.57
C ASP A 93 11.45 6.08 11.15
N ILE A 94 10.21 5.96 10.65
CA ILE A 94 9.41 7.09 10.20
C ILE A 94 8.63 7.68 11.36
N ILE A 95 8.67 9.01 11.50
CA ILE A 95 7.81 9.74 12.42
C ILE A 95 6.39 9.77 11.87
N ALA A 96 5.43 9.20 12.60
CA ALA A 96 4.02 9.15 12.24
C ALA A 96 3.13 9.75 13.35
N PRO A 97 1.98 10.36 12.98
CA PRO A 97 0.99 10.78 13.95
C PRO A 97 0.50 9.61 14.82
N ALA A 98 0.28 9.87 16.09
CA ALA A 98 -0.28 8.95 17.07
C ALA A 98 -1.50 9.59 17.77
N PRO A 99 -2.38 8.79 18.39
CA PRO A 99 -3.56 9.31 19.09
C PRO A 99 -3.21 10.38 20.12
N ARG A 100 -4.16 11.29 20.38
CA ARG A 100 -4.04 12.41 21.34
C ARG A 100 -2.96 13.45 20.95
N GLY A 101 -2.77 13.68 19.65
CA GLY A 101 -1.85 14.71 19.15
C GLY A 101 -0.36 14.38 19.34
N ALA A 102 -0.06 13.11 19.62
CA ALA A 102 1.31 12.65 19.80
C ALA A 102 1.95 12.24 18.47
N TYR A 103 3.25 11.94 18.53
CA TYR A 103 4.01 11.34 17.45
C TYR A 103 4.71 10.08 17.95
N GLN A 104 4.93 9.14 17.04
CA GLN A 104 5.70 7.93 17.31
C GLN A 104 6.63 7.64 16.15
N ILE A 105 7.72 6.93 16.43
CA ILE A 105 8.58 6.35 15.41
C ILE A 105 8.08 4.94 15.13
N THR A 106 7.88 4.60 13.86
CA THR A 106 7.37 3.29 13.44
C THR A 106 8.04 2.82 12.15
N SER A 107 8.08 1.49 11.99
CA SER A 107 8.72 0.81 10.87
C SER A 107 7.78 -0.25 10.29
N GLY A 108 7.63 -0.27 8.97
CA GLY A 108 6.87 -1.29 8.25
C GLY A 108 6.43 -0.86 6.86
N THR A 109 6.09 -1.87 6.05
CA THR A 109 5.53 -1.69 4.69
C THR A 109 4.20 -0.91 4.70
N SER A 110 3.48 -0.90 5.82
CA SER A 110 2.30 -0.06 6.05
C SER A 110 2.58 1.44 5.88
N VAL A 111 3.75 1.91 6.32
CA VAL A 111 4.15 3.31 6.22
C VAL A 111 4.64 3.64 4.82
N ALA A 112 5.43 2.73 4.23
CA ALA A 112 5.87 2.84 2.84
C ALA A 112 4.68 2.93 1.87
N ALA A 113 3.63 2.12 2.07
CA ALA A 113 2.40 2.19 1.27
C ALA A 113 1.68 3.54 1.41
N ALA A 114 1.70 4.16 2.59
CA ALA A 114 1.11 5.48 2.80
C ALA A 114 1.88 6.57 2.03
N TYR A 115 3.22 6.51 1.99
CA TYR A 115 4.05 7.41 1.17
C TYR A 115 3.69 7.32 -0.31
N VAL A 116 3.63 6.10 -0.85
CA VAL A 116 3.28 5.88 -2.27
C VAL A 116 1.85 6.33 -2.57
N SER A 117 0.93 6.16 -1.62
CA SER A 117 -0.45 6.64 -1.77
C SER A 117 -0.51 8.16 -1.89
N GLY A 118 0.25 8.90 -1.07
CA GLY A 118 0.35 10.36 -1.18
C GLY A 118 0.97 10.81 -2.52
N LEU A 119 1.98 10.08 -3.00
CA LEU A 119 2.59 10.35 -4.30
C LEU A 119 1.61 10.11 -5.46
N ALA A 120 0.87 9.00 -5.42
CA ALA A 120 -0.14 8.67 -6.44
C ALA A 120 -1.23 9.74 -6.51
N ASP A 121 -1.73 10.21 -5.37
CA ASP A 121 -2.72 11.29 -5.27
C ASP A 121 -2.19 12.63 -5.80
N ALA A 122 -0.91 12.93 -5.59
CA ALA A 122 -0.27 14.13 -6.16
C ALA A 122 -0.23 14.09 -7.70
N PHE A 123 0.13 12.96 -8.30
CA PHE A 123 0.11 12.78 -9.76
C PHE A 123 -1.31 12.83 -10.33
N ASP A 124 -2.25 12.14 -9.67
CA ASP A 124 -3.65 12.09 -10.07
C ASP A 124 -4.29 13.50 -10.13
N ARG A 125 -3.98 14.36 -9.15
CA ARG A 125 -4.40 15.77 -9.17
C ARG A 125 -3.71 16.59 -10.26
N ALA A 126 -2.42 16.39 -10.48
CA ALA A 126 -1.68 17.12 -11.51
C ALA A 126 -2.22 16.84 -12.91
N LEU A 127 -2.55 15.57 -13.21
CA LEU A 127 -3.14 15.17 -14.49
C LEU A 127 -4.57 15.68 -14.69
N ALA A 128 -5.35 15.84 -13.61
CA ALA A 128 -6.70 16.39 -13.69
C ALA A 128 -6.74 17.91 -13.97
N GLN A 129 -5.59 18.59 -13.85
CA GLN A 129 -5.44 20.03 -14.10
C GLN A 129 -4.83 20.34 -15.47
N ALA A 130 -4.43 19.32 -16.22
CA ALA A 130 -3.86 19.42 -17.58
C ALA A 130 -4.96 19.29 -18.64
#